data_AF-A0A7N2KNC8-F1
#
_entry.id   AF-A0A7N2KNC8-F1
#
_cell.length_a   1.000
_cell.length_b   1.000
_cell.length_c   1.000
_cell.angle_alpha   90.00
_cell.angle_beta   90.00
_cell.angle_gamma   90.00
#
_symmetry.space_group_name_H-M   'P 1'
#
loop_
_entity.id
_entity.type
_entity.pdbx_description
1 polymer ?
#
loop_
_entity_poly.entity_id
_entity_poly.type
_entity_poly.pdbx_seq_one_letter_code
_entity_poly.pdbx_strand_id
1 'polypeptide(L)'
;MTKDVEVAEQGGEYSAKDYHDPPPAPLIDPEELTQWSFYRALTAEFIATLLFLYITVLTVIGYKSQTDPAKNADQCGGVGVLGIAWAFGGMIFVLVYCTAGISGGHINPAVTFGLFLARKVSLIRAVLYMVAQCLGAICGVGLVKAFQKSLYTKYGGGANELALGYNKGTGLGAEIIGTFVLVYTVFSATDPKRNARDSHVPAHYLVGIANAASPNPNSI
;
A
#
# COMPACT_ATOMS: atom_id res chain seq x y z
N MET A 1 -53.11 -27.09 -23.86
CA MET A 1 -51.70 -27.36 -23.53
C MET A 1 -50.98 -26.03 -23.45
N THR A 2 -50.98 -25.47 -22.24
CA THR A 2 -50.15 -24.32 -21.84
C THR A 2 -50.12 -24.43 -20.31
N LYS A 3 -48.94 -24.79 -19.80
CA LYS A 3 -48.66 -24.81 -18.36
C LYS A 3 -48.24 -23.39 -18.02
N ASP A 4 -49.00 -22.74 -17.15
CA ASP A 4 -48.56 -21.49 -16.53
C ASP A 4 -47.44 -21.84 -15.56
N VAL A 5 -46.26 -21.29 -15.83
CA VAL A 5 -45.06 -21.41 -15.00
C VAL A 5 -45.19 -20.38 -13.89
N GLU A 6 -45.48 -20.84 -12.67
CA GLU A 6 -45.30 -20.03 -11.47
C GLU A 6 -43.81 -19.73 -11.31
N VAL A 7 -43.42 -18.51 -11.64
CA VAL A 7 -42.12 -17.95 -11.25
C VAL A 7 -42.24 -17.57 -9.78
N ALA A 8 -41.75 -18.45 -8.91
CA ALA A 8 -41.55 -18.11 -7.50
C ALA A 8 -40.53 -16.97 -7.42
N GLU A 9 -40.99 -15.76 -7.08
CA GLU A 9 -40.12 -14.69 -6.61
C GLU A 9 -39.50 -15.14 -5.30
N GLN A 10 -38.27 -15.69 -5.35
CA GLN A 10 -37.41 -15.76 -4.20
C GLN A 10 -36.95 -14.33 -3.88
N GLY A 11 -37.80 -13.61 -3.15
CA GLY A 11 -37.45 -12.40 -2.43
C GLY A 11 -36.42 -12.73 -1.34
N GLY A 12 -35.16 -12.87 -1.75
CA GLY A 12 -34.04 -12.74 -0.84
C GLY A 12 -33.93 -11.27 -0.45
N GLU A 13 -34.54 -10.89 0.67
CA GLU A 13 -34.23 -9.64 1.35
C GLU A 13 -32.71 -9.62 1.58
N TYR A 14 -31.99 -8.89 0.72
CA TYR A 14 -30.70 -8.34 1.10
C TYR A 14 -31.00 -7.35 2.21
N SER A 15 -31.04 -7.83 3.45
CA SER A 15 -31.07 -6.99 4.64
C SER A 15 -29.84 -6.09 4.56
N ALA A 16 -30.04 -4.86 4.08
CA ALA A 16 -29.06 -3.81 4.15
C ALA A 16 -28.84 -3.56 5.63
N LYS A 17 -27.86 -4.24 6.25
CA LYS A 17 -27.44 -3.91 7.61
C LYS A 17 -27.12 -2.42 7.62
N ASP A 18 -27.92 -1.66 8.37
CA ASP A 18 -27.69 -0.24 8.57
C ASP A 18 -26.27 -0.05 9.09
N TYR A 19 -25.49 0.68 8.32
CA TYR A 19 -24.08 0.92 8.62
C TYR A 19 -24.01 1.96 9.73
N HIS A 20 -23.46 1.54 10.87
CA HIS A 20 -23.06 2.46 11.93
C HIS A 20 -21.55 2.65 11.85
N ASP A 21 -21.13 3.91 11.71
CA ASP A 21 -19.72 4.27 11.84
C ASP A 21 -19.21 3.83 13.21
N PRO A 22 -18.06 3.14 13.26
CA PRO A 22 -17.46 2.83 14.54
C PRO A 22 -17.04 4.10 15.27
N PRO A 23 -16.97 4.07 16.61
CA PRO A 23 -16.50 5.21 17.38
C PRO A 23 -15.08 5.61 16.94
N PRO A 24 -14.75 6.91 16.94
CA PRO A 24 -13.41 7.38 16.63
C PRO A 24 -12.35 6.67 17.47
N ALA A 25 -11.21 6.33 16.88
CA ALA A 25 -10.15 5.66 17.60
C ALA A 25 -9.67 6.54 18.78
N PRO A 26 -9.49 5.96 19.99
CA PRO A 26 -8.86 6.66 21.09
C PRO A 26 -7.48 7.15 20.67
N LEU A 27 -7.12 8.37 21.11
CA LEU A 27 -5.82 8.96 20.74
C LEU A 27 -4.64 8.13 21.22
N ILE A 28 -4.76 7.61 22.44
CA ILE A 28 -3.76 6.81 23.11
C ILE A 28 -4.47 5.55 23.58
N ASP A 29 -4.02 4.41 23.07
CA ASP A 29 -4.53 3.09 23.45
C ASP A 29 -3.34 2.18 23.80
N PRO A 30 -2.87 2.21 25.05
CA PRO A 30 -1.71 1.43 25.47
C PRO A 30 -2.00 -0.07 25.51
N GLU A 31 -3.28 -0.47 25.52
CA GLU A 31 -3.68 -1.87 25.52
C GLU A 31 -3.29 -2.56 24.22
N GLU A 32 -3.19 -1.82 23.10
CA GLU A 32 -2.70 -2.33 21.82
C GLU A 32 -1.29 -2.94 21.91
N LEU A 33 -0.44 -2.44 22.80
CA LEU A 33 0.94 -2.95 22.98
C LEU A 33 0.98 -4.35 23.58
N THR A 34 -0.12 -4.80 24.19
CA THR A 34 -0.23 -6.16 24.74
C THR A 34 -0.72 -7.17 23.69
N GLN A 35 -1.25 -6.69 22.56
CA GLN A 35 -1.89 -7.52 21.57
C GLN A 35 -0.88 -8.14 20.60
N TRP A 36 -0.95 -9.46 20.41
CA TRP A 36 -0.07 -10.15 19.47
C TRP A 36 -0.32 -9.76 18.00
N SER A 37 -1.57 -9.43 17.68
CA SER A 37 -1.96 -8.93 16.36
C SER A 37 -1.26 -7.62 16.01
N PHE A 38 -0.96 -6.78 17.01
CA PHE A 38 -0.25 -5.52 16.81
C PHE A 38 1.19 -5.73 16.31
N TYR A 39 1.95 -6.62 16.94
CA TYR A 39 3.32 -6.93 16.51
C TYR A 39 3.35 -7.63 15.14
N ARG A 40 2.34 -8.46 14.84
CA ARG A 40 2.17 -9.04 13.50
C ARG A 40 1.93 -7.96 12.44
N ALA A 41 1.11 -6.96 12.76
CA ALA A 41 0.86 -5.83 11.88
C ALA A 41 2.12 -4.97 11.65
N LEU A 42 2.91 -4.69 12.71
CA LEU A 42 4.19 -3.99 12.59
C LEU A 42 5.17 -4.74 11.69
N THR A 43 5.27 -6.06 11.87
CA THR A 43 6.14 -6.90 11.04
C THR A 43 5.66 -6.91 9.58
N ALA A 44 4.35 -6.91 9.34
CA ALA A 44 3.79 -6.83 7.99
C ALA A 44 4.15 -5.50 7.31
N GLU A 45 4.01 -4.35 7.99
CA GLU A 45 4.39 -3.03 7.47
C GLU A 45 5.91 -2.96 7.17
N PHE A 46 6.74 -3.49 8.06
CA PHE A 46 8.19 -3.56 7.86
C PHE A 46 8.55 -4.40 6.61
N ILE A 47 8.06 -5.63 6.51
CA ILE A 47 8.38 -6.54 5.40
C ILE A 47 7.82 -6.01 4.08
N ALA A 48 6.59 -5.48 4.08
CA ALA A 48 6.01 -4.90 2.88
C ALA A 48 6.83 -3.71 2.38
N THR A 49 7.23 -2.80 3.27
CA THR A 49 8.05 -1.64 2.89
C THR A 49 9.45 -2.05 2.44
N LEU A 50 10.04 -3.09 3.05
CA LEU A 50 11.30 -3.68 2.59
C LEU A 50 11.19 -4.18 1.15
N LEU A 51 10.18 -5.00 0.86
CA LEU A 51 9.97 -5.55 -0.48
C LEU A 51 9.65 -4.45 -1.51
N PHE A 52 8.85 -3.46 -1.11
CA PHE A 52 8.52 -2.31 -1.94
C PHE A 52 9.78 -1.58 -2.41
N LEU A 53 10.64 -1.16 -1.47
CA LEU A 53 11.87 -0.42 -1.80
C LEU A 53 12.90 -1.29 -2.51
N TYR A 54 13.03 -2.57 -2.14
CA TYR A 54 13.95 -3.49 -2.80
C TYR A 54 13.62 -3.62 -4.30
N ILE A 55 12.37 -3.93 -4.65
CA ILE A 55 11.97 -4.16 -6.04
C ILE A 55 12.02 -2.86 -6.86
N THR A 56 11.50 -1.77 -6.31
CA THR A 56 11.42 -0.49 -7.04
C THR A 56 12.79 0.13 -7.29
N VAL A 57 13.66 0.18 -6.27
CA VAL A 57 15.01 0.73 -6.43
C VAL A 57 15.88 -0.14 -7.33
N LEU A 58 15.75 -1.47 -7.23
CA LEU A 58 16.45 -2.38 -8.15
C LEU A 58 16.00 -2.17 -9.60
N THR A 59 14.69 -1.95 -9.83
CA THR A 59 14.15 -1.64 -11.17
C THR A 59 14.71 -0.32 -11.72
N VAL A 60 14.78 0.73 -10.88
CA VAL A 60 15.36 2.03 -11.27
C VAL A 60 16.83 1.89 -11.65
N ILE A 61 17.63 1.20 -10.82
CA ILE A 61 19.06 0.99 -11.07
C ILE A 61 19.28 0.09 -12.30
N GLY A 62 18.47 -0.96 -12.46
CA GLY A 62 18.48 -1.84 -13.61
C GLY A 62 18.23 -1.07 -14.91
N TYR A 63 17.19 -0.24 -14.94
CA TYR A 63 16.88 0.63 -16.07
C TYR A 63 18.04 1.57 -16.38
N LYS A 64 18.52 2.35 -15.40
CA LYS A 64 19.62 3.30 -15.60
C LYS A 64 20.92 2.62 -16.06
N SER A 65 21.17 1.38 -15.63
CA SER A 65 22.33 0.61 -16.05
C SER A 65 22.23 0.09 -17.48
N GLN A 66 21.02 -0.28 -17.92
CA GLN A 66 20.73 -0.79 -19.26
C GLN A 66 20.68 0.31 -20.31
N THR A 67 20.26 1.53 -19.95
CA THR A 67 20.16 2.67 -20.87
C THR A 67 21.35 3.63 -20.80
N ASP A 68 22.44 3.23 -20.13
CA ASP A 68 23.64 4.06 -19.96
C ASP A 68 24.31 4.35 -21.33
N PRO A 69 24.32 5.60 -21.81
CA PRO A 69 24.91 5.96 -23.09
C PRO A 69 26.42 5.66 -23.15
N ALA A 70 27.10 5.68 -22.00
CA ALA A 70 28.53 5.42 -21.93
C ALA A 70 28.90 3.95 -22.20
N LYS A 71 27.91 3.04 -22.25
CA LYS A 71 28.12 1.61 -22.54
C LYS A 71 27.82 1.23 -23.99
N ASN A 72 27.50 2.19 -24.87
CA ASN A 72 26.93 1.93 -26.19
C ASN A 72 25.70 0.99 -26.13
N ALA A 73 24.95 1.05 -25.02
CA ALA A 73 23.77 0.23 -24.83
C ALA A 73 22.58 0.79 -25.62
N ASP A 74 21.61 -0.06 -25.94
CA ASP A 74 20.36 0.37 -26.56
C ASP A 74 19.61 1.32 -25.61
N GLN A 75 19.46 2.57 -26.04
CA GLN A 75 18.78 3.63 -25.27
C GLN A 75 17.31 3.26 -24.98
N CYS A 76 16.72 2.38 -25.79
CA CYS A 76 15.35 1.92 -25.68
C CYS A 76 15.23 0.49 -25.11
N GLY A 77 16.35 -0.19 -24.80
CA GLY A 77 16.35 -1.62 -24.46
C GLY A 77 15.93 -1.95 -23.03
N GLY A 78 15.68 -0.95 -22.18
CA GLY A 78 15.24 -1.14 -20.79
C GLY A 78 13.72 -1.13 -20.63
N VAL A 79 13.27 -1.28 -19.38
CA VAL A 79 11.82 -1.23 -19.04
C VAL A 79 11.17 0.15 -19.26
N GLY A 80 11.96 1.18 -19.57
CA GLY A 80 11.49 2.56 -19.70
C GLY A 80 11.07 3.20 -18.38
N VAL A 81 10.84 4.52 -18.41
CA VAL A 81 10.25 5.24 -17.26
C VAL A 81 8.83 4.73 -16.96
N LEU A 82 8.12 4.24 -17.99
CA LEU A 82 6.83 3.57 -17.84
C LEU A 82 6.93 2.30 -16.98
N GLY A 83 7.95 1.46 -17.20
CA GLY A 83 8.18 0.27 -16.40
C GLY A 83 8.54 0.59 -14.94
N ILE A 84 9.27 1.70 -14.71
CA ILE A 84 9.52 2.20 -13.35
C ILE A 84 8.18 2.58 -12.68
N ALA A 85 7.33 3.35 -13.36
CA ALA A 85 6.02 3.74 -12.82
C ALA A 85 5.15 2.50 -12.49
N TRP A 86 5.16 1.48 -13.36
CA TRP A 86 4.50 0.20 -13.11
C TRP A 86 5.08 -0.55 -11.91
N ALA A 87 6.40 -0.53 -11.72
CA ALA A 87 7.00 -1.17 -10.54
C ALA A 87 6.54 -0.52 -9.24
N PHE A 88 6.47 0.82 -9.18
CA PHE A 88 5.95 1.52 -8.00
C PHE A 88 4.46 1.25 -7.76
N GLY A 89 3.61 1.50 -8.76
CA GLY A 89 2.16 1.31 -8.62
C GLY A 89 1.76 -0.16 -8.42
N GLY A 90 2.37 -1.07 -9.18
CA GLY A 90 2.12 -2.51 -9.11
C GLY A 90 2.56 -3.12 -7.77
N MET A 91 3.71 -2.71 -7.23
CA MET A 91 4.13 -3.19 -5.90
C MET A 91 3.21 -2.68 -4.80
N ILE A 92 2.76 -1.43 -4.83
CA ILE A 92 1.76 -0.94 -3.88
C ILE A 92 0.47 -1.75 -3.99
N PHE A 93 -0.05 -1.97 -5.20
CA PHE A 93 -1.25 -2.80 -5.40
C PHE A 93 -1.11 -4.20 -4.78
N VAL A 94 -0.02 -4.91 -5.08
CA VAL A 94 0.23 -6.26 -4.55
C VAL A 94 0.37 -6.24 -3.02
N LEU A 95 1.19 -5.34 -2.49
CA LEU A 95 1.50 -5.32 -1.06
C LEU A 95 0.32 -4.87 -0.22
N VAL A 96 -0.45 -3.87 -0.68
CA VAL A 96 -1.71 -3.48 -0.02
C VAL A 96 -2.67 -4.66 -0.03
N TYR A 97 -2.83 -5.36 -1.16
CA TYR A 97 -3.66 -6.56 -1.23
C TYR A 97 -3.24 -7.63 -0.21
N CYS A 98 -1.94 -7.89 -0.08
CA CYS A 98 -1.41 -8.89 0.86
C CYS A 98 -1.54 -8.49 2.34
N THR A 99 -1.45 -7.19 2.64
CA THR A 99 -1.32 -6.68 4.03
C THR A 99 -2.56 -5.96 4.55
N ALA A 100 -3.54 -5.62 3.70
CA ALA A 100 -4.78 -4.96 4.11
C ALA A 100 -5.49 -5.71 5.24
N GLY A 101 -5.60 -7.03 5.14
CA GLY A 101 -6.24 -7.87 6.15
C GLY A 101 -5.41 -8.12 7.43
N ILE A 102 -4.17 -7.60 7.50
CA ILE A 102 -3.25 -7.82 8.63
C ILE A 102 -2.92 -6.49 9.33
N SER A 103 -2.39 -5.52 8.60
CA SER A 103 -1.97 -4.22 9.14
C SER A 103 -2.88 -3.05 8.76
N GLY A 104 -3.73 -3.23 7.74
CA GLY A 104 -4.41 -2.14 7.03
C GLY A 104 -3.71 -1.74 5.73
N GLY A 105 -2.50 -2.26 5.47
CA GLY A 105 -1.77 -2.05 4.22
C GLY A 105 -1.38 -0.61 3.96
N HIS A 106 -0.75 0.06 4.94
CA HIS A 106 -0.40 1.46 4.79
C HIS A 106 0.85 1.64 3.93
N ILE A 107 1.95 0.95 4.26
CA ILE A 107 3.26 0.89 3.56
C ILE A 107 3.94 2.27 3.40
N ASN A 108 3.27 3.34 3.83
CA ASN A 108 3.65 4.72 3.60
C ASN A 108 3.34 5.57 4.85
N PRO A 109 4.32 6.32 5.37
CA PRO A 109 4.13 7.21 6.51
C PRO A 109 3.06 8.28 6.30
N ALA A 110 2.94 8.85 5.09
CA ALA A 110 1.93 9.86 4.78
C ALA A 110 0.51 9.29 4.79
N VAL A 111 0.33 8.05 4.33
CA VAL A 111 -0.94 7.32 4.42
C VAL A 111 -1.30 7.08 5.89
N THR A 112 -0.35 6.55 6.67
CA THR A 112 -0.53 6.31 8.10
C THR A 112 -0.90 7.61 8.84
N PHE A 113 -0.23 8.71 8.50
CA PHE A 113 -0.48 10.02 9.09
C PHE A 113 -1.87 10.58 8.72
N GLY A 114 -2.28 10.46 7.45
CA GLY A 114 -3.62 10.87 7.02
C GLY A 114 -4.71 10.14 7.79
N LEU A 115 -4.57 8.82 7.94
CA LEU A 115 -5.53 7.99 8.68
C LEU A 115 -5.54 8.28 10.19
N PHE A 116 -4.39 8.63 10.76
CA PHE A 116 -4.30 9.13 12.12
C PHE A 116 -5.07 10.45 12.29
N LEU A 117 -4.90 11.42 11.39
CA LEU A 117 -5.63 12.70 11.43
C LEU A 117 -7.15 12.49 11.31
N ALA A 118 -7.57 11.50 10.53
CA ALA A 118 -8.98 11.10 10.41
C ALA A 118 -9.50 10.25 11.59
N ARG A 119 -8.72 10.08 12.67
CA ARG A 119 -9.07 9.26 13.85
C ARG A 119 -9.42 7.81 13.51
N LYS A 120 -8.81 7.26 12.46
CA LYS A 120 -8.93 5.85 12.06
C LYS A 120 -7.82 4.98 12.66
N VAL A 121 -6.78 5.59 13.23
CA VAL A 121 -5.57 4.94 13.77
C VAL A 121 -5.16 5.64 15.07
N SER A 122 -4.74 4.89 16.09
CA SER A 122 -4.21 5.44 17.35
C SER A 122 -2.84 6.09 17.15
N LEU A 123 -2.44 7.01 18.03
CA LEU A 123 -1.12 7.66 17.94
C LEU A 123 0.03 6.64 18.08
N ILE A 124 -0.10 5.68 18.99
CA ILE A 124 0.92 4.65 19.25
C ILE A 124 1.13 3.81 17.98
N ARG A 125 0.03 3.33 17.38
CA ARG A 125 0.07 2.58 16.13
C ARG A 125 0.67 3.40 14.99
N ALA A 126 0.26 4.65 14.85
CA ALA A 126 0.76 5.54 13.79
C ALA A 126 2.28 5.70 13.88
N VAL A 127 2.81 6.02 15.05
CA VAL A 127 4.26 6.21 15.26
C VAL A 127 5.02 4.91 15.00
N LEU A 128 4.57 3.79 15.54
CA LEU A 128 5.26 2.51 15.37
C LEU A 128 5.20 1.98 13.93
N TYR A 129 4.11 2.24 13.21
CA TYR A 129 4.02 1.95 11.78
C TYR A 129 5.01 2.79 10.98
N MET A 130 5.10 4.09 11.23
CA MET A 130 6.07 4.96 10.54
C MET A 130 7.52 4.53 10.81
N VAL A 131 7.84 4.13 12.03
CA VAL A 131 9.16 3.57 12.36
C VAL A 131 9.40 2.26 11.59
N ALA A 132 8.44 1.33 11.60
CA ALA A 132 8.53 0.07 10.87
C ALA A 132 8.71 0.28 9.36
N GLN A 133 7.97 1.21 8.76
CA GLN A 133 8.06 1.58 7.34
C GLN A 133 9.44 2.17 7.02
N CYS A 134 9.92 3.12 7.82
CA CYS A 134 11.25 3.71 7.63
C CYS A 134 12.38 2.67 7.75
N LEU A 135 12.32 1.78 8.74
CA LEU A 135 13.30 0.71 8.90
C LEU A 135 13.23 -0.29 7.75
N GLY A 136 12.02 -0.67 7.32
CA GLY A 136 11.82 -1.55 6.17
C GLY A 136 12.40 -0.96 4.89
N ALA A 137 12.14 0.33 4.63
CA ALA A 137 12.69 1.06 3.49
C ALA A 137 14.24 1.06 3.51
N ILE A 138 14.86 1.36 4.65
CA ILE A 138 16.32 1.33 4.81
C ILE A 138 16.88 -0.07 4.51
N CYS A 139 16.26 -1.13 5.05
CA CYS A 139 16.67 -2.50 4.79
C CYS A 139 16.51 -2.88 3.31
N GLY A 140 15.39 -2.53 2.67
CA GLY A 140 15.12 -2.82 1.26
C GLY A 140 16.16 -2.20 0.33
N VAL A 141 16.44 -0.90 0.50
CA VAL A 141 17.48 -0.20 -0.27
C VAL A 141 18.89 -0.71 0.09
N GLY A 142 19.12 -1.05 1.37
CA GLY A 142 20.35 -1.65 1.84
C GLY A 142 20.68 -2.97 1.14
N LEU A 143 19.68 -3.83 0.89
CA LEU A 143 19.84 -5.07 0.13
C LEU A 143 20.22 -4.81 -1.33
N VAL A 144 19.61 -3.80 -1.98
CA VAL A 144 19.99 -3.43 -3.35
C VAL A 144 21.45 -2.97 -3.41
N LYS A 145 21.87 -2.14 -2.45
CA LYS A 145 23.26 -1.70 -2.33
C LYS A 145 24.22 -2.88 -2.04
N ALA A 146 23.80 -3.86 -1.26
CA ALA A 146 24.61 -5.04 -0.95
C ALA A 146 24.85 -5.91 -2.20
N PHE A 147 23.82 -6.11 -3.04
CA PHE A 147 23.92 -6.93 -4.24
C PHE A 147 24.58 -6.22 -5.43
N GLN A 148 24.39 -4.90 -5.57
CA GLN A 148 24.85 -4.15 -6.74
C GLN A 148 25.53 -2.83 -6.35
N LYS A 149 26.49 -2.88 -5.43
CA LYS A 149 27.14 -1.68 -4.85
C LYS A 149 27.66 -0.69 -5.91
N SER A 150 28.35 -1.17 -6.94
CA SER A 150 28.94 -0.31 -7.98
C SER A 150 27.86 0.40 -8.80
N LEU A 151 26.82 -0.33 -9.23
CA LEU A 151 25.69 0.23 -9.99
C LEU A 151 24.87 1.17 -9.12
N TYR A 152 24.60 0.80 -7.87
CA TYR A 152 23.90 1.63 -6.90
C TYR A 152 24.55 3.00 -6.74
N THR A 153 25.86 3.04 -6.47
CA THR A 153 26.59 4.30 -6.29
C THR A 153 26.67 5.10 -7.59
N LYS A 154 26.83 4.45 -8.74
CA LYS A 154 26.93 5.14 -10.05
C LYS A 154 25.61 5.79 -10.46
N TYR A 155 24.47 5.16 -10.23
CA TYR A 155 23.17 5.58 -10.77
C TYR A 155 22.26 6.31 -9.77
N GLY A 156 22.84 6.84 -8.69
CA GLY A 156 22.14 7.69 -7.70
C GLY A 156 21.30 6.93 -6.69
N GLY A 157 21.46 5.61 -6.59
CA GLY A 157 20.87 4.79 -5.51
C GLY A 157 19.34 4.76 -5.42
N GLY A 158 18.63 5.23 -6.45
CA GLY A 158 17.17 5.35 -6.43
C GLY A 158 16.64 6.46 -5.52
N ALA A 159 17.48 7.44 -5.16
CA ALA A 159 17.07 8.56 -4.32
C ALA A 159 16.18 9.56 -5.08
N ASN A 160 15.21 10.14 -4.36
CA ASN A 160 14.41 11.26 -4.86
C ASN A 160 15.27 12.53 -4.83
N GLU A 161 15.41 13.18 -5.97
CA GLU A 161 16.19 14.41 -6.13
C GLU A 161 15.41 15.42 -6.97
N LEU A 162 15.64 16.70 -6.73
CA LEU A 162 15.06 17.76 -7.56
C LEU A 162 15.78 17.77 -8.91
N ALA A 163 15.05 17.51 -9.99
CA ALA A 163 15.61 17.55 -11.33
C ALA A 163 16.14 18.96 -11.67
N LEU A 164 17.23 19.00 -12.45
CA LEU A 164 17.82 20.26 -12.90
C LEU A 164 16.80 21.09 -13.68
N GLY A 165 16.75 22.40 -13.41
CA GLY A 165 15.80 23.32 -14.03
C GLY A 165 14.53 23.58 -13.20
N TYR A 166 14.31 22.84 -12.12
CA TYR A 166 13.20 23.10 -11.19
C TYR A 166 13.68 23.76 -9.90
N ASN A 167 12.84 24.62 -9.32
CA ASN A 167 13.09 25.21 -8.00
C ASN A 167 12.43 24.36 -6.89
N LYS A 168 12.84 24.60 -5.64
CA LYS A 168 12.34 23.84 -4.48
C LYS A 168 10.83 23.99 -4.26
N GLY A 169 10.25 25.15 -4.61
CA GLY A 169 8.82 25.39 -4.50
C GLY A 169 8.01 24.53 -5.48
N THR A 170 8.48 24.39 -6.72
CA THR A 170 7.86 23.51 -7.71
C THR A 170 7.94 22.04 -7.28
N GLY A 171 9.10 21.59 -6.80
CA GLY A 171 9.26 20.23 -6.28
C GLY A 171 8.33 19.94 -5.10
N LEU A 172 8.26 20.86 -4.13
CA LEU A 172 7.37 20.74 -2.98
C LEU A 172 5.89 20.70 -3.40
N GLY A 173 5.48 21.58 -4.32
CA GLY A 173 4.10 21.60 -4.82
C GLY A 173 3.70 20.30 -5.53
N ALA A 174 4.61 19.72 -6.30
CA ALA A 174 4.39 18.43 -6.96
C ALA A 174 4.20 17.29 -5.95
N GLU A 175 5.05 17.20 -4.92
CA GLU A 175 4.94 16.18 -3.86
C GLU A 175 3.65 16.33 -3.03
N ILE A 176 3.22 17.56 -2.74
CA ILE A 176 1.96 17.83 -2.04
C ILE A 176 0.76 17.32 -2.85
N ILE A 177 0.68 17.68 -4.14
CA ILE A 177 -0.44 17.28 -5.00
C ILE A 177 -0.43 15.76 -5.21
N GLY A 178 0.74 15.17 -5.47
CA GLY A 178 0.87 13.72 -5.64
C GLY A 178 0.46 12.93 -4.40
N THR A 179 0.90 13.38 -3.22
CA THR A 179 0.52 12.75 -1.95
C THR A 179 -0.96 12.96 -1.64
N PHE A 180 -1.52 14.12 -1.96
CA PHE A 180 -2.96 14.37 -1.82
C PHE A 180 -3.78 13.38 -2.63
N VAL A 181 -3.44 13.14 -3.90
CA VAL A 181 -4.14 12.16 -4.74
C VAL A 181 -4.05 10.76 -4.12
N LEU A 182 -2.86 10.34 -3.70
CA LEU A 182 -2.65 9.04 -3.05
C LEU A 182 -3.54 8.89 -1.79
N VAL A 183 -3.47 9.83 -0.87
CA VAL A 183 -4.19 9.76 0.41
C VAL A 183 -5.70 9.90 0.20
N TYR A 184 -6.14 10.77 -0.71
CA TYR A 184 -7.54 10.87 -1.11
C TYR A 184 -8.06 9.53 -1.67
N THR A 185 -7.29 8.86 -2.53
CA THR A 185 -7.66 7.53 -3.04
C THR A 185 -7.74 6.51 -1.92
N VAL A 186 -6.82 6.52 -0.95
CA VAL A 186 -6.92 5.63 0.23
C VAL A 186 -8.22 5.88 0.97
N PHE A 187 -8.57 7.13 1.26
CA PHE A 187 -9.83 7.47 1.93
C PHE A 187 -11.07 7.02 1.15
N SER A 188 -11.08 7.20 -0.17
CA SER A 188 -12.18 6.76 -1.03
C SER A 188 -12.27 5.23 -1.15
N ALA A 189 -11.16 4.52 -0.98
CA ALA A 189 -11.08 3.06 -1.07
C ALA A 189 -11.32 2.36 0.28
N THR A 190 -11.41 3.11 1.37
CA THR A 190 -11.79 2.63 2.70
C THR A 190 -13.22 2.08 2.67
N ASP A 191 -13.39 0.76 2.71
CA ASP A 191 -14.72 0.14 2.71
C ASP A 191 -15.35 0.26 4.12
N PRO A 192 -16.45 1.00 4.29
CA PRO A 192 -17.16 1.07 5.57
C PRO A 192 -17.65 -0.31 6.05
N LYS A 193 -17.83 -1.30 5.16
CA LYS A 193 -18.50 -2.56 5.51
C LYS A 193 -17.57 -3.75 5.82
N ARG A 194 -16.24 -3.62 5.70
CA ARG A 194 -15.31 -4.76 5.91
C ARG A 194 -14.16 -4.40 6.85
N ASN A 195 -14.03 -5.20 7.92
CA ASN A 195 -12.95 -5.11 8.91
C ASN A 195 -11.88 -6.18 8.66
N ALA A 196 -10.61 -5.87 8.91
CA ALA A 196 -9.51 -6.85 8.91
C ALA A 196 -9.80 -8.02 9.86
N ARG A 197 -9.29 -9.21 9.51
CA ARG A 197 -9.67 -10.48 10.13
C ARG A 197 -9.06 -10.58 11.53
N ASP A 198 -9.92 -10.55 12.54
CA ASP A 198 -9.63 -10.62 13.99
C ASP A 198 -8.88 -9.43 14.60
N SER A 199 -9.45 -8.23 14.44
CA SER A 199 -9.11 -7.08 15.28
C SER A 199 -10.32 -6.68 16.13
N HIS A 200 -10.11 -6.49 17.44
CA HIS A 200 -10.99 -5.69 18.31
C HIS A 200 -10.99 -4.19 17.91
N VAL A 201 -10.70 -3.92 16.63
CA VAL A 201 -10.64 -2.62 15.98
C VAL A 201 -11.32 -2.78 14.62
N PRO A 202 -12.26 -1.91 14.26
CA PRO A 202 -12.91 -1.92 12.95
C PRO A 202 -11.90 -1.45 11.90
N ALA A 203 -11.24 -2.40 11.24
CA ALA A 203 -10.19 -2.15 10.27
C ALA A 203 -10.74 -2.09 8.84
N HIS A 204 -11.27 -0.92 8.48
CA HIS A 204 -11.71 -0.59 7.13
C HIS A 204 -10.53 -0.40 6.17
N TYR A 205 -10.04 -1.40 5.45
CA TYR A 205 -9.19 -1.15 4.26
C TYR A 205 -9.39 -2.22 3.17
N LEU A 206 -9.78 -1.76 1.98
CA LEU A 206 -9.57 -2.35 0.65
C LEU A 206 -9.82 -3.87 0.47
N VAL A 207 -10.93 -4.40 0.99
CA VAL A 207 -11.40 -5.75 0.65
C VAL A 207 -12.44 -5.69 -0.49
N GLY A 208 -12.15 -4.94 -1.56
CA GLY A 208 -13.01 -4.88 -2.75
C GLY A 208 -12.66 -5.90 -3.82
N ILE A 209 -11.38 -6.28 -3.93
CA ILE A 209 -10.85 -7.02 -5.09
C ILE A 209 -10.54 -8.50 -4.76
N ALA A 210 -10.33 -8.85 -3.48
CA ALA A 210 -9.96 -10.22 -3.07
C ALA A 210 -11.12 -11.22 -3.04
N ASN A 211 -12.34 -10.77 -2.76
CA ASN A 211 -13.49 -11.68 -2.58
C ASN A 211 -14.26 -11.97 -3.88
N ALA A 212 -13.82 -11.45 -5.02
CA ALA A 212 -14.37 -11.85 -6.33
C ALA A 212 -13.79 -13.19 -6.83
N ALA A 213 -12.80 -13.77 -6.13
CA ALA A 213 -12.08 -14.99 -6.55
C ALA A 213 -12.24 -16.19 -5.61
N SER A 214 -13.11 -16.13 -4.59
CA SER A 214 -13.42 -17.29 -3.75
C SER A 214 -14.73 -17.93 -4.23
N PRO A 215 -14.72 -19.12 -4.85
CA PRO A 215 -15.93 -19.92 -5.00
C PRO A 215 -16.46 -20.24 -3.60
N ASN A 216 -17.77 -20.10 -3.42
CA ASN A 216 -18.44 -20.46 -2.18
C ASN A 216 -18.29 -21.97 -1.93
N PRO A 217 -17.68 -22.42 -0.81
CA PRO A 217 -17.50 -23.85 -0.53
C PRO A 217 -18.81 -24.59 -0.17
N ASN A 218 -19.96 -23.90 -0.15
CA ASN A 218 -21.25 -24.49 0.20
C ASN A 218 -22.22 -24.64 -0.98
N SER A 219 -21.73 -24.77 -2.21
CA SER A 219 -22.55 -25.22 -3.35
C SER A 219 -22.26 -26.69 -3.68
N ILE A 220 -22.87 -27.58 -2.90
CA ILE A 220 -23.31 -28.91 -3.34
C ILE A 220 -24.78 -29.03 -2.97
#